data_AF-I3YV14-F1
#
_entry.id   AF-I3YV14-F1
#
_cell.length_a   1.000
_cell.length_b   1.000
_cell.length_c   1.000
_cell.angle_alpha   90.00
_cell.angle_beta   90.00
_cell.angle_gamma   90.00
#
_symmetry.space_group_name_H-M   'P 1'
#
loop_
_entity.id
_entity.type
_entity.pdbx_description
1 polymer ?
#
loop_
_entity_poly.entity_id
_entity_poly.type
_entity_poly.pdbx_seq_one_letter_code
_entity_poly.pdbx_strand_id
1 'polypeptide(L)'
;MNKKLTLILNDEIVERAKEYALDKNLSISSLVESYLQSLTMERKYDNFEISPFVKSMSTGSSISEDIRPKSEYSEYLIKKYK
;
A
#
# COMPACT_ATOMS: atom_id res chain seq x y z
N MET A 1 -18.42 8.62 -15.69
CA MET A 1 -19.42 7.95 -16.56
C MET A 1 -19.25 6.45 -16.36
N ASN A 2 -20.33 5.72 -16.10
CA ASN A 2 -20.23 4.28 -15.83
C ASN A 2 -20.35 3.49 -17.13
N LYS A 3 -19.50 2.49 -17.33
CA LYS A 3 -19.54 1.56 -18.49
C LYS A 3 -19.57 0.12 -17.99
N LYS A 4 -20.23 -0.75 -18.72
CA LYS A 4 -20.26 -2.20 -18.45
C LYS A 4 -19.00 -2.85 -19.03
N LEU A 5 -18.35 -3.69 -18.24
CA LEU A 5 -17.21 -4.52 -18.64
C LEU A 5 -17.61 -5.98 -18.44
N THR A 6 -17.53 -6.79 -19.50
CA THR A 6 -17.77 -8.24 -19.44
C THR A 6 -16.42 -8.95 -19.50
N LEU A 7 -16.14 -9.79 -18.52
CA LEU A 7 -14.90 -10.56 -18.41
C LEU A 7 -15.22 -12.05 -18.54
N ILE A 8 -14.36 -12.79 -19.24
CA ILE A 8 -14.38 -14.25 -19.26
C ILE A 8 -13.35 -14.71 -18.23
N LEU A 9 -13.79 -15.44 -17.22
CA LEU A 9 -12.98 -15.91 -16.10
C LEU A 9 -13.26 -17.39 -15.87
N ASN A 10 -12.34 -18.08 -15.20
CA ASN A 10 -12.58 -19.45 -14.74
C ASN A 10 -13.67 -19.45 -13.64
N ASP A 11 -14.63 -20.37 -13.72
CA ASP A 11 -15.73 -20.53 -12.77
C ASP A 11 -15.24 -20.65 -11.31
N GLU A 12 -14.13 -21.36 -11.05
CA GLU A 12 -13.56 -21.50 -9.71
C GLU A 12 -13.06 -20.16 -9.13
N ILE A 13 -12.68 -19.22 -10.00
CA ILE A 13 -12.27 -17.87 -9.59
C ILE A 13 -13.52 -17.05 -9.27
N VAL A 14 -14.59 -17.20 -10.06
CA VAL A 14 -15.86 -16.51 -9.87
C VAL A 14 -16.49 -16.89 -8.53
N GLU A 15 -16.49 -18.19 -8.17
CA GLU A 15 -17.05 -18.64 -6.89
C GLU A 15 -16.25 -18.12 -5.69
N ARG A 16 -14.92 -18.23 -5.72
CA ARG A 16 -14.08 -17.66 -4.66
C ARG A 16 -14.24 -16.14 -4.53
N ALA A 17 -14.42 -15.44 -5.64
CA ALA A 17 -14.66 -14.00 -5.62
C ALA A 17 -16.02 -13.65 -5.00
N LYS A 18 -17.07 -14.45 -5.25
CA LYS A 18 -18.39 -14.30 -4.62
C LYS A 18 -18.31 -14.50 -3.11
N GLU A 19 -17.66 -15.57 -2.66
CA GLU A 19 -17.48 -15.86 -1.24
C GLU A 19 -16.73 -14.73 -0.52
N TYR A 20 -15.62 -14.26 -1.12
CA TYR A 20 -14.85 -13.15 -0.57
C TYR A 20 -15.66 -11.85 -0.52
N ALA A 21 -16.41 -11.54 -1.57
CA ALA A 21 -17.25 -10.36 -1.64
C ALA A 21 -18.34 -10.39 -0.56
N LEU A 22 -18.96 -11.56 -0.34
CA LEU A 22 -19.96 -11.77 0.70
C LEU A 22 -19.36 -11.58 2.11
N ASP A 23 -18.22 -12.21 2.39
CA ASP A 23 -17.52 -12.09 3.69
C ASP A 23 -17.14 -10.64 4.01
N LYS A 24 -16.73 -9.88 2.99
CA LYS A 24 -16.35 -8.47 3.14
C LYS A 24 -17.53 -7.49 3.01
N ASN A 25 -18.74 -7.98 2.78
CA ASN A 25 -19.92 -7.15 2.50
C ASN A 25 -19.69 -6.15 1.36
N LEU A 26 -19.03 -6.60 0.30
CA LEU A 26 -18.68 -5.84 -0.90
C LEU A 26 -19.36 -6.46 -2.13
N SER A 27 -19.47 -5.68 -3.21
CA SER A 27 -19.88 -6.20 -4.51
C SER A 27 -18.66 -6.65 -5.33
N ILE A 28 -18.84 -7.63 -6.22
CA ILE A 28 -17.78 -8.06 -7.16
C ILE A 28 -17.36 -6.89 -8.06
N SER A 29 -18.32 -6.09 -8.53
CA SER A 29 -18.04 -4.87 -9.29
C SER A 29 -17.13 -3.91 -8.52
N SER A 30 -17.39 -3.71 -7.23
CA SER A 30 -16.56 -2.84 -6.38
C SER A 30 -15.15 -3.42 -6.21
N LEU A 31 -15.03 -4.74 -6.02
CA LEU A 31 -13.73 -5.40 -5.91
C LEU A 31 -12.88 -5.19 -7.17
N VAL A 32 -13.46 -5.46 -8.34
CA VAL A 32 -12.78 -5.33 -9.64
C VAL A 32 -12.46 -3.87 -9.93
N GLU A 33 -13.39 -2.95 -9.66
CA GLU A 33 -13.17 -1.51 -9.84
C GLU A 33 -12.02 -1.00 -8.97
N SER A 34 -12.00 -1.35 -7.67
CA SER A 34 -10.91 -0.96 -6.76
C SER A 34 -9.56 -1.52 -7.22
N TYR A 35 -9.51 -2.76 -7.70
CA TYR A 35 -8.27 -3.34 -8.21
C TYR A 35 -7.80 -2.62 -9.48
N LEU A 36 -8.69 -2.40 -10.45
CA LEU A 36 -8.36 -1.67 -11.67
C LEU A 36 -7.90 -0.24 -11.35
N GLN A 37 -8.58 0.45 -10.42
CA GLN A 37 -8.15 1.75 -9.92
C GLN A 37 -6.73 1.70 -9.35
N SER A 38 -6.40 0.68 -8.55
CA SER A 38 -5.05 0.54 -7.98
C SER A 38 -3.96 0.37 -9.03
N LEU A 39 -4.29 -0.22 -10.19
CA LEU A 39 -3.37 -0.42 -11.31
C LEU A 39 -3.27 0.81 -12.23
N THR A 40 -4.39 1.52 -12.43
CA THR A 40 -4.48 2.63 -13.40
C THR A 40 -4.32 4.00 -12.77
N MET A 41 -4.41 4.11 -11.44
CA MET A 41 -3.97 5.31 -10.76
C MET A 41 -2.48 5.43 -11.02
N GLU A 42 -2.11 6.32 -11.95
CA GLU A 42 -0.76 6.83 -12.04
C GLU A 42 -0.28 7.08 -10.63
N ARG A 43 0.87 6.48 -10.26
CA ARG A 43 1.54 6.84 -9.03
C ARG A 43 1.91 8.31 -9.17
N LYS A 44 0.99 9.20 -8.79
CA LYS A 44 1.26 10.60 -8.47
C LYS A 44 2.14 10.58 -7.21
N TYR A 45 3.37 10.09 -7.35
CA TYR A 45 4.40 10.33 -6.36
C TYR A 45 4.65 11.83 -6.15
N ASP A 46 4.13 12.68 -7.05
CA ASP A 46 4.45 14.09 -7.01
C ASP A 46 3.50 14.99 -6.21
N ASN A 47 2.34 14.55 -5.71
CA ASN A 47 1.46 15.47 -4.97
C ASN A 47 0.56 14.79 -3.92
N PHE A 48 1.13 13.95 -3.05
CA PHE A 48 0.49 13.81 -1.74
C PHE A 48 0.86 15.06 -0.93
N GLU A 49 -0.08 15.98 -0.71
CA GLU A 49 0.12 17.09 0.22
C GLU A 49 0.25 16.52 1.63
N ILE A 50 1.45 16.08 1.98
CA ILE A 50 1.81 15.83 3.36
C ILE A 50 1.84 17.18 4.08
N SER A 51 1.25 17.23 5.29
CA SER A 51 1.33 18.42 6.14
C SER A 51 2.78 18.92 6.22
N PRO A 52 3.03 20.25 6.24
CA PRO A 52 4.38 20.80 6.43
C PRO A 52 5.12 20.18 7.62
N PHE A 53 4.39 19.77 8.66
CA PHE A 53 4.92 19.05 9.81
C PHE A 53 5.42 17.63 9.47
N VAL A 54 4.69 16.86 8.68
CA VAL A 54 5.11 15.52 8.25
C VAL A 54 6.30 15.62 7.29
N LYS A 55 6.31 16.64 6.43
CA LYS A 55 7.43 16.94 5.53
C LYS A 55 8.71 17.26 6.32
N SER A 56 8.61 18.06 7.38
CA SER A 56 9.76 18.43 8.20
C SER A 56 10.39 17.22 8.91
N MET A 57 9.58 16.21 9.28
CA MET A 57 10.09 14.95 9.82
C MET A 57 10.93 14.16 8.81
N SER A 58 10.52 14.13 7.53
CA SER A 58 11.26 13.42 6.48
C SER A 58 12.57 14.12 6.07
N THR A 59 12.63 15.45 6.19
CA THR A 59 13.81 16.24 5.83
C THR A 59 14.84 16.37 6.95
N GLY A 60 14.53 15.89 8.16
CA GLY A 60 15.32 16.13 9.37
C GLY A 60 16.62 15.32 9.47
N SER A 61 16.78 14.25 8.70
CA SER A 61 18.03 13.46 8.67
C SER A 61 18.11 12.67 7.37
N SER A 62 19.02 13.06 6.47
CA SER A 62 19.47 12.16 5.42
C SER A 62 20.16 10.98 6.10
N ILE A 63 19.51 9.82 6.09
CA ILE A 63 20.14 8.56 6.48
C ILE A 63 21.23 8.32 5.44
N SER A 64 22.51 8.42 5.85
CA SER A 64 23.64 8.07 5.00
C SER A 64 23.42 6.67 4.42
N GLU A 65 23.64 6.48 3.11
CA GLU A 65 23.45 5.20 2.42
C GLU A 65 24.26 4.04 3.04
N ASP A 66 25.28 4.37 3.85
CA ASP A 66 26.16 3.42 4.52
C ASP A 66 25.70 3.00 5.92
N ILE A 67 24.52 3.45 6.38
CA ILE A 67 23.98 3.04 7.68
C ILE A 67 23.57 1.57 7.62
N ARG A 68 24.22 0.74 8.45
CA ARG A 68 23.83 -0.66 8.69
C ARG A 68 22.90 -0.68 9.92
N PRO A 69 21.56 -0.62 9.74
CA PRO A 69 20.65 -0.31 10.84
C PRO A 69 20.65 -1.39 11.92
N LYS A 70 20.94 -2.63 11.54
CA LYS A 70 21.00 -3.78 12.44
C LYS A 70 22.20 -3.72 13.40
N SER A 71 23.36 -3.29 12.94
CA SER A 71 24.57 -3.23 13.78
C SER A 71 24.50 -2.05 14.76
N GLU A 72 24.09 -0.87 14.28
CA GLU A 72 23.97 0.32 15.12
C GLU A 72 22.90 0.17 16.21
N TYR A 73 21.77 -0.45 15.88
CA TYR A 73 20.71 -0.72 16.87
C TYR A 73 21.19 -1.69 17.96
N SER A 74 21.96 -2.71 17.58
CA SER A 74 22.52 -3.69 18.53
C SER A 74 23.52 -3.02 19.47
N GLU A 75 24.43 -2.20 18.94
CA GLU A 75 25.38 -1.42 19.75
C GLU A 75 24.69 -0.41 20.68
N TYR A 76 23.65 0.26 20.20
CA TYR A 76 22.83 1.16 21.03
C TYR A 76 22.19 0.41 22.21
N LEU A 77 21.57 -0.76 21.97
CA LEU A 77 20.97 -1.56 23.04
C LEU A 77 22.02 -2.02 24.05
N ILE A 78 23.19 -2.48 23.58
CA ILE A 78 24.31 -2.87 24.45
C ILE A 78 24.73 -1.69 25.33
N LYS A 79 24.82 -0.48 24.77
CA LYS A 79 25.20 0.73 25.52
C LYS A 79 24.11 1.19 26.51
N LYS A 80 22.84 1.07 26.14
CA LYS A 80 21.69 1.52 26.95
C LYS A 80 21.49 0.68 28.21
N TYR A 81 21.71 -0.63 28.10
CA TYR A 81 21.53 -1.58 29.20
C TYR A 81 22.86 -1.98 29.87
N LYS A 82 23.90 -1.15 29.69
CA LYS A 82 25.15 -1.21 30.44
C LYS A 82 25.09 -0.24 31.62
#